data_AF-A0A1T4JSZ9-F1
#
_entry.id   AF-A0A1T4JSZ9-F1
#
_cell.length_a   1.000
_cell.length_b   1.000
_cell.length_c   1.000
_cell.angle_alpha   90.00
_cell.angle_beta   90.00
_cell.angle_gamma   90.00
#
_symmetry.space_group_name_H-M   'P 1'
#
loop_
_entity.id
_entity.type
_entity.pdbx_description
1 polymer ?
#
loop_
_entity_poly.entity_id
_entity_poly.type
_entity_poly.pdbx_seq_one_letter_code
_entity_poly.pdbx_strand_id
1 'polypeptide(L)' 'MNNLEQKGESLLNLIETLNNEIALLREQNAYLLKLLYGKKSEKFIVPDGQLSLFQDENEPAKQMPDSPRRD' A
#
# COMPACT_ATOMS: atom_id res chain seq x y z
N MET A 1 -31.72 -36.62 5.05
CA MET A 1 -30.37 -36.64 4.49
C MET A 1 -29.54 -37.68 5.21
N ASN A 2 -28.74 -38.43 4.48
CA ASN A 2 -27.79 -39.35 5.10
C ASN A 2 -26.61 -38.55 5.72
N ASN A 3 -25.84 -39.19 6.61
CA ASN A 3 -24.71 -38.56 7.30
C ASN A 3 -23.64 -38.00 6.32
N LEU A 4 -23.54 -38.60 5.13
CA LEU A 4 -22.59 -38.19 4.10
C LEU A 4 -23.01 -36.88 3.43
N GLU A 5 -24.30 -36.74 3.10
CA GLU A 5 -24.90 -35.51 2.57
C GLU A 5 -24.75 -34.35 3.54
N GLN A 6 -25.06 -34.56 4.83
CA GLN A 6 -24.90 -33.53 5.86
C GLN A 6 -23.44 -33.07 6.00
N LYS A 7 -22.48 -34.01 5.92
CA LYS A 7 -21.06 -33.68 5.94
C LYS A 7 -20.65 -32.91 4.68
N GLY A 8 -21.21 -33.28 3.53
CA GLY A 8 -21.03 -32.57 2.26
C GLY A 8 -21.51 -31.12 2.34
N GLU A 9 -22.73 -30.89 2.81
CA GLU A 9 -23.28 -29.54 2.99
C GLU A 9 -22.47 -28.71 3.98
N SER A 10 -22.07 -29.29 5.11
CA SER A 10 -21.24 -28.60 6.10
C SER A 10 -19.90 -28.15 5.52
N LEU A 11 -19.27 -28.98 4.68
CA LEU A 11 -18.02 -28.62 4.00
C LEU A 11 -18.23 -27.53 2.96
N LEU A 12 -19.33 -27.54 2.21
CA LEU A 12 -19.66 -26.49 1.25
C LEU A 12 -19.85 -25.13 1.94
N ASN A 13 -20.60 -25.10 3.04
CA ASN A 13 -20.80 -23.88 3.83
C ASN A 13 -19.48 -23.34 4.40
N LEU A 14 -18.58 -24.23 4.85
CA LEU A 14 -17.25 -23.84 5.32
C LEU A 14 -16.41 -23.24 4.19
N ILE A 15 -16.42 -23.86 3.00
CA ILE A 15 -15.70 -23.35 1.82
C ILE A 15 -16.21 -21.95 1.44
N GLU A 16 -17.53 -21.74 1.43
CA GLU A 16 -18.12 -20.44 1.14
C GLU A 16 -17.68 -19.38 2.15
N THR A 17 -17.74 -19.70 3.45
CA THR A 17 -17.32 -18.80 4.53
C THR A 17 -15.85 -18.40 4.38
N LEU A 18 -14.97 -19.38 4.13
CA LEU A 18 -13.54 -19.14 3.94
C LEU A 18 -13.26 -18.29 2.69
N ASN A 19 -13.99 -18.51 1.59
CA ASN A 19 -13.84 -17.68 0.39
C ASN A 19 -14.23 -16.22 0.64
N ASN A 20 -15.30 -15.99 1.39
CA ASN A 20 -15.74 -14.65 1.76
C ASN A 20 -14.69 -13.95 2.65
N GLU A 21 -14.11 -14.67 3.61
CA GLU A 21 -13.05 -14.14 4.48
C GLU A 21 -11.78 -13.80 3.67
N ILE A 22 -11.37 -14.66 2.73
CA ILE A 22 -10.24 -14.39 1.83
C ILE A 22 -10.50 -13.15 0.97
N ALA A 23 -11.71 -13.00 0.43
CA ALA A 23 -12.07 -11.82 -0.36
C ALA A 23 -11.97 -10.52 0.46
N LEU A 24 -12.51 -10.53 1.69
CA LEU A 24 -12.44 -9.40 2.61
C LEU A 24 -10.99 -9.04 2.98
N LEU A 25 -10.16 -10.03 3.30
CA LEU A 25 -8.75 -9.81 3.63
C LEU A 25 -7.97 -9.22 2.45
N ARG A 26 -8.27 -9.63 1.22
CA ARG A 26 -7.67 -9.06 0.01
C ARG A 26 -8.05 -7.59 -0.17
N GLU A 27 -9.31 -7.24 0.07
CA GLU A 27 -9.78 -5.85 0.01
C GLU A 27 -9.07 -4.97 1.06
N GLN A 28 -8.97 -5.46 2.30
CA GLN A 28 -8.29 -4.76 3.38
C GLN A 28 -6.80 -4.55 3.07
N ASN A 29 -6.11 -5.58 2.56
CA ASN A 29 -4.72 -5.45 2.14
C ASN A 29 -4.54 -4.42 1.01
N ALA A 30 -5.45 -4.39 0.03
CA ALA A 30 -5.43 -3.39 -1.02
C ALA A 30 -5.64 -1.98 -0.48
N TYR A 31 -6.57 -1.80 0.47
CA TYR A 31 -6.81 -0.53 1.14
C TYR A 31 -5.59 -0.04 1.93
N LEU A 32 -4.99 -0.91 2.74
CA LEU A 32 -3.78 -0.58 3.51
C LEU A 32 -2.60 -0.25 2.59
N LEU A 33 -2.43 -1.00 1.50
CA LEU A 33 -1.39 -0.71 0.50
C LEU A 33 -1.60 0.66 -0.15
N LYS A 34 -2.86 1.02 -0.45
CA LYS A 34 -3.23 2.35 -0.93
C LYS A 34 -3.03 3.44 0.13
N LEU A 35 -3.20 3.15 1.42
CA LEU A 35 -2.89 4.12 2.47
C LEU A 35 -1.38 4.37 2.62
N LEU A 36 -0.58 3.32 2.47
CA LEU A 36 0.87 3.36 2.68
C LEU A 36 1.62 3.94 1.48
N TYR A 37 1.24 3.52 0.27
CA TYR A 37 1.91 3.90 -0.99
C TYR A 37 0.99 4.58 -2.00
N GLY A 38 -0.30 4.66 -1.73
CA GLY A 38 -1.16 5.50 -2.56
C GLY A 38 -0.72 6.95 -2.38
N LYS A 39 -0.70 7.68 -3.49
CA LYS A 39 -0.45 9.12 -3.50
C LYS A 39 -1.48 9.79 -2.60
N LYS A 40 -1.18 9.95 -1.31
CA LYS A 40 -1.84 10.94 -0.49
C LYS A 40 -1.50 12.25 -1.16
N SER A 41 -2.47 12.75 -1.92
CA SER A 41 -2.51 14.11 -2.45
C SER A 41 -2.60 15.06 -1.26
N GLU A 42 -1.58 15.10 -0.42
CA GLU A 42 -1.21 16.38 0.15
C GLU A 42 -0.82 17.21 -1.06
N LYS A 43 -1.73 18.09 -1.50
CA LYS A 43 -1.30 19.26 -2.25
C LYS A 43 -0.40 20.01 -1.27
N PHE A 44 0.89 19.69 -1.30
CA PHE A 44 1.88 20.49 -0.63
C PHE A 44 1.94 21.78 -1.43
N ILE A 45 1.08 22.74 -1.07
CA ILE A 45 1.25 24.10 -1.52
C ILE A 45 2.46 24.60 -0.74
N VAL A 46 3.65 24.36 -1.28
CA VAL A 46 4.86 25.04 -0.80
C VAL A 46 4.61 26.52 -1.09
N PRO A 47 4.51 27.39 -0.06
CA PRO A 47 4.45 28.82 -0.30
C PRO A 47 5.71 29.25 -1.06
N ASP A 48 5.57 30.12 -2.05
CA ASP A 48 6.71 30.64 -2.80
C ASP A 48 7.77 31.17 -1.82
N GLY A 49 9.00 30.64 -1.92
CA GLY A 49 10.13 31.01 -1.07
C GLY A 49 10.45 30.08 0.10
N GLN A 50 9.69 29.00 0.33
CA GLN A 50 10.03 28.00 1.35
C GLN A 50 10.93 26.88 0.78
N LEU A 51 12.09 26.66 1.41
CA LEU A 51 12.97 25.52 1.12
C LEU A 51 12.38 24.25 1.76
N SER A 52 12.00 23.26 0.94
CA SER A 52 11.62 21.93 1.45
C SER A 52 12.84 21.26 2.07
N LEU A 53 12.70 20.79 3.32
CA LEU A 53 13.75 20.03 4.03
C LEU A 53 13.75 18.54 3.65
N PHE A 54 12.71 18.08 2.98
CA PHE A 54 12.62 16.73 2.46
C PHE A 54 12.97 16.77 0.97
N GLN A 55 13.94 15.96 0.56
CA GLN A 55 14.29 15.79 -0.84
C GLN A 55 13.08 15.23 -1.57
N ASP A 56 12.56 16.00 -2.52
CA ASP A 56 11.57 15.50 -3.46
C ASP A 56 12.24 14.39 -4.27
N GLU A 57 11.77 13.14 -4.14
CA GLU A 57 12.33 11.99 -4.88
C GLU A 57 12.18 12.13 -6.41
N ASN A 58 11.51 13.18 -6.89
CA ASN A 58 11.35 13.51 -8.31
C ASN A 58 12.28 14.62 -8.82
N GLU A 59 13.16 15.21 -8.00
CA GLU A 59 14.17 16.14 -8.52
C GLU A 59 15.28 15.35 -9.26
N PRO A 60 15.67 15.74 -10.49
CA PRO A 60 16.84 15.15 -11.13
C PRO A 60 18.03 15.44 -10.23
N ALA A 61 18.70 14.38 -9.77
CA ALA A 61 19.82 14.46 -8.82
C ALA A 61 20.75 15.61 -9.20
N LYS A 62 20.68 16.71 -8.45
CA LYS A 62 21.62 17.82 -8.59
C LYS A 62 22.98 17.27 -8.22
N GLN A 63 23.85 17.11 -9.22
CA GLN A 63 25.24 16.76 -9.02
C GLN A 63 25.82 17.77 -8.03
N MET A 64 26.20 17.30 -6.84
CA MET A 64 26.90 18.14 -5.88
C MET A 64 28.20 18.61 -6.54
N PRO A 65 28.55 19.90 -6.48
CA PRO A 65 29.82 20.36 -6.98
C PRO A 65 30.92 19.66 -6.17
N ASP A 66 31.92 19.11 -6.87
CA ASP A 66 33.04 18.39 -6.30
C ASP A 66 33.59 19.14 -5.07
N SER A 67 33.60 18.45 -3.93
CA SER A 67 34.28 18.96 -2.73
C SER A 67 35.71 19.36 -3.07
N PRO A 68 36.24 20.49 -2.56
CA PRO A 68 37.60 20.87 -2.84
C PRO A 68 38.53 19.76 -2.36
N ARG A 69 39.33 19.19 -3.28
CA ARG A 69 40.46 18.34 -2.91
C ARG A 69 41.32 19.15 -1.96
N ARG A 70 41.52 18.64 -0.75
CA ARG A 70 42.48 19.23 0.19
C ARG A 70 43.87 19.01 -0.36
N ASP A 71 44.55 20.10 -0.70
CA ASP A 71 45.99 20.19 -0.95
C ASP A 71 46.79 19.70 0.28
#